data_AF-A0A158D0L5-F1
#
_entry.id   AF-A0A158D0L5-F1
#
_cell.length_a   1.000
_cell.length_b   1.000
_cell.length_c   1.000
_cell.angle_alpha   90.00
_cell.angle_beta   90.00
_cell.angle_gamma   90.00
#
_symmetry.space_group_name_H-M   'P 1'
#
loop_
_entity.id
_entity.type
_entity.pdbx_description
1 polymer ?
#
loop_
_entity_poly.entity_id
_entity_poly.type
_entity_poly.pdbx_seq_one_letter_code
_entity_poly.pdbx_strand_id
1 'polypeptide(L)' 'MSRRAEFRNEVKTRLEDPVYEGLQAYKALHGIDHDSAALARIAKLFLFGTIGTLPANLLGVSVAASQVGSAVTA' A
#
# COMPACT_ATOMS: atom_id res chain seq x y z
N MET A 1 -23.05 -26.95 2.10
CA MET A 1 -22.90 -25.57 1.60
C MET A 1 -21.52 -25.05 2.03
N SER A 2 -20.70 -24.60 1.08
CA SER A 2 -19.31 -24.22 1.34
C SER A 2 -19.23 -22.92 2.14
N ARG A 3 -18.62 -22.97 3.32
CA ARG A 3 -18.36 -21.85 4.26
C ARG A 3 -17.52 -20.70 3.68
N ARG A 4 -17.15 -20.76 2.39
CA ARG A 4 -16.27 -19.81 1.70
C ARG A 4 -16.93 -18.46 1.41
N ALA A 5 -18.26 -18.36 1.45
CA ALA A 5 -18.97 -17.17 0.97
C ALA A 5 -19.27 -16.11 2.03
N GLU A 6 -19.18 -16.42 3.34
CA GLU A 6 -19.64 -15.51 4.40
C GLU A 6 -18.91 -14.15 4.36
N PHE A 7 -17.66 -14.12 3.91
CA PHE A 7 -16.80 -12.94 4.07
C PHE A 7 -16.34 -12.29 2.76
N ARG A 8 -16.93 -12.68 1.61
CA ARG A 8 -16.45 -12.26 0.28
C ARG A 8 -16.52 -10.74 0.06
N ASN A 9 -17.43 -10.05 0.76
CA ASN A 9 -17.69 -8.61 0.58
C ASN A 9 -17.36 -7.76 1.81
N GLU A 10 -16.84 -8.34 2.89
CA GLU A 10 -16.61 -7.60 4.14
C GLU A 10 -15.66 -6.43 3.95
N VAL A 11 -14.66 -6.55 3.08
CA VAL A 11 -13.70 -5.45 2.87
C VAL A 11 -14.37 -4.27 2.19
N LYS A 12 -15.13 -4.51 1.12
CA LYS A 12 -15.82 -3.44 0.38
C LYS A 12 -16.89 -2.75 1.23
N THR A 13 -17.60 -3.48 2.09
CA THR A 13 -18.69 -2.91 2.89
C THR A 13 -18.21 -2.19 4.16
N ARG A 14 -16.94 -2.34 4.55
CA ARG A 14 -16.36 -1.76 5.78
C ARG A 14 -15.41 -0.60 5.53
N LEU A 15 -14.98 -0.40 4.29
CA LEU A 15 -14.12 0.72 3.91
C LEU A 15 -14.95 1.82 3.28
N GLU A 16 -14.56 3.07 3.55
CA GLU A 16 -15.06 4.22 2.79
C GLU A 16 -14.65 4.08 1.32
N ASP A 17 -15.50 4.52 0.40
CA ASP A 17 -15.25 4.47 -1.05
C ASP A 17 -13.85 4.95 -1.45
N PRO A 18 -13.34 6.13 -1.03
CA PRO A 18 -12.00 6.57 -1.42
C PRO A 18 -10.89 5.62 -0.91
N VAL A 19 -11.09 4.97 0.23
CA VAL A 19 -10.14 4.00 0.80
C VAL A 19 -10.19 2.69 0.02
N TYR A 20 -11.38 2.24 -0.39
CA TYR A 20 -11.54 1.04 -1.21
C TYR A 20 -10.92 1.21 -2.60
N GLU A 21 -11.10 2.37 -3.24
CA GLU A 21 -10.45 2.69 -4.51
C GLU A 21 -8.92 2.70 -4.37
N GLY A 22 -8.39 3.27 -3.28
CA GLY A 22 -6.97 3.20 -2.96
C GLY A 22 -6.46 1.75 -2.79
N LEU A 23 -7.25 0.88 -2.17
CA LEU A 23 -6.94 -0.55 -2.04
C LEU A 23 -6.90 -1.25 -3.41
N GLN A 24 -7.84 -0.94 -4.32
CA GLN A 24 -7.82 -1.52 -5.68
C GLN A 24 -6.61 -1.04 -6.49
N ALA A 25 -6.25 0.24 -6.39
CA ALA A 25 -5.03 0.77 -7.02
C ALA A 25 -3.76 0.09 -6.48
N TYR A 26 -3.68 -0.09 -5.15
CA TYR A 26 -2.58 -0.81 -4.50
C TYR A 26 -2.46 -2.27 -4.99
N LYS A 27 -3.60 -2.96 -5.10
CA LYS A 27 -3.66 -4.33 -5.63
C LYS A 27 -3.13 -4.41 -7.05
N ALA A 28 -3.60 -3.52 -7.93
CA ALA A 28 -3.18 -3.48 -9.33
C ALA A 28 -1.67 -3.21 -9.45
N LEU A 29 -1.15 -2.25 -8.68
CA LEU A 29 0.27 -1.90 -8.66
C LEU A 29 1.17 -3.07 -8.24
N HIS A 30 0.70 -3.89 -7.30
CA HIS A 30 1.48 -4.98 -6.72
C HIS A 30 1.11 -6.37 -7.23
N GLY A 31 0.20 -6.48 -8.20
CA GLY A 31 -0.27 -7.76 -8.73
C GLY A 31 -0.93 -8.66 -7.67
N ILE A 32 -1.75 -8.08 -6.78
CA ILE A 32 -2.42 -8.82 -5.70
C ILE A 32 -3.89 -9.05 -6.07
N ASP A 33 -4.31 -10.33 -6.14
CA ASP A 33 -5.66 -10.69 -6.57
C ASP A 33 -6.74 -10.48 -5.48
N HIS A 34 -6.37 -10.67 -4.21
CA HIS A 34 -7.32 -10.72 -3.10
C HIS A 34 -7.19 -9.53 -2.15
N ASP A 35 -8.32 -8.94 -1.77
CA ASP A 35 -8.39 -7.80 -0.85
C ASP A 35 -7.76 -8.13 0.52
N SER A 36 -7.97 -9.35 1.04
CA SER A 36 -7.38 -9.80 2.30
C SER A 36 -5.86 -9.89 2.25
N ALA A 37 -5.29 -10.32 1.12
CA ALA A 37 -3.84 -10.38 0.92
C ALA A 37 -3.23 -8.97 0.85
N ALA A 38 -3.93 -8.03 0.19
CA ALA A 38 -3.52 -6.63 0.14
C ALA A 38 -3.56 -5.98 1.53
N LEU A 39 -4.66 -6.18 2.28
CA LEU A 39 -4.81 -5.67 3.64
C LEU A 39 -3.77 -6.25 4.60
N ALA A 40 -3.47 -7.55 4.53
CA ALA A 40 -2.44 -8.15 5.36
C ALA A 40 -1.07 -7.51 5.12
N ARG A 41 -0.74 -7.19 3.86
CA ARG A 41 0.50 -6.51 3.50
C ARG A 41 0.51 -5.06 3.98
N ILE A 42 -0.56 -4.31 3.78
CA ILE A 42 -0.71 -2.93 4.26
C ILE A 42 -0.60 -2.89 5.79
N ALA A 43 -1.30 -3.78 6.51
CA ALA A 43 -1.23 -3.87 7.96
C ALA A 43 0.19 -4.17 8.44
N LYS A 44 0.91 -5.09 7.77
CA LYS A 44 2.31 -5.36 8.08
C LYS A 44 3.19 -4.12 7.91
N LEU A 45 3.00 -3.37 6.81
CA LEU A 45 3.74 -2.14 6.55
C LEU A 45 3.44 -1.04 7.58
N PHE A 46 2.18 -0.89 7.97
CA PHE A 46 1.76 0.13 8.93
C PHE A 46 2.21 -0.19 10.36
N LEU A 47 2.09 -1.45 10.77
CA LEU A 47 2.43 -1.89 12.13
C LEU A 47 3.94 -2.03 12.37
N PHE A 48 4.69 -2.47 11.35
CA PHE A 48 6.11 -2.83 11.52
C PHE A 48 7.06 -2.02 10.63
N GLY A 49 6.56 -1.09 9.83
CA GLY A 49 7.35 -0.34 8.86
C GLY A 49 7.80 -1.19 7.66
N THR A 50 8.62 -0.60 6.79
CA THR A 50 9.23 -1.29 5.65
C THR A 50 10.60 -1.86 6.04
N ILE A 51 10.73 -3.19 6.07
CA ILE A 51 12.04 -3.84 6.00
C ILE A 51 12.21 -4.37 4.56
N GLY A 52 13.04 -3.69 3.77
CA GLY A 52 13.61 -4.25 2.53
C GLY A 52 12.74 -4.26 1.26
N THR A 53 11.60 -3.58 1.22
CA THR A 53 10.69 -3.59 0.03
C THR A 53 10.74 -2.29 -0.77
N LEU A 54 11.95 -1.85 -1.18
CA LEU A 54 12.03 -0.96 -2.33
C LEU A 54 11.71 -1.82 -3.56
N PRO A 55 10.61 -1.58 -4.31
CA PRO A 55 10.38 -2.29 -5.56
C PRO A 55 11.58 -2.04 -6.48
N ALA A 56 12.10 -3.10 -7.11
CA ALA A 56 13.25 -3.03 -8.02
C ALA A 56 13.04 -1.99 -9.14
N ASN A 57 11.78 -1.71 -9.46
CA ASN A 57 11.32 -0.73 -10.45
C ASN A 57 11.67 0.72 -10.07
N LEU A 58 12.01 1.00 -8.80
CA LEU A 58 12.44 2.32 -8.32
C LEU A 58 13.96 2.48 -8.31
N LEU A 59 14.74 1.44 -8.65
CA LEU A 59 16.21 1.53 -8.73
C LEU A 59 16.72 2.40 -9.89
N GLY A 60 15.83 2.92 -10.73
CA GLY A 60 16.14 3.85 -11.83
C GLY A 60 15.65 5.29 -11.63
N VAL A 61 14.90 5.59 -10.56
CA VAL A 61 14.52 6.99 -10.26
C VAL A 61 15.55 7.54 -9.29
N SER A 62 16.52 8.27 -9.83
CA SER A 62 17.32 9.21 -9.04
C SER A 62 16.35 10.23 -8.44
N VAL A 63 15.93 10.01 -7.19
CA VAL A 63 15.49 11.11 -6.33
C VAL A 63 16.72 12.00 -6.22
N ALA A 64 16.73 13.08 -7.01
CA ALA A 64 17.64 14.20 -6.75
C ALA A 64 17.49 14.49 -5.26
N ALA A 65 18.61 14.39 -4.52
CA ALA A 65 18.65 14.56 -3.09
C ALA A 65 17.76 15.75 -2.71
N SER A 66 16.75 15.51 -1.87
CA SER A 66 15.92 16.56 -1.30
C SER A 66 16.85 17.70 -0.87
N GLN A 67 16.70 18.86 -1.49
CA GLN A 67 17.48 20.05 -1.15
C GLN A 67 17.34 20.26 0.36
N VAL A 68 18.44 20.10 1.09
CA VAL A 68 18.53 20.56 2.46
C VAL A 68 18.36 22.08 2.38
N GLY A 69 17.24 22.58 2.92
CA GLY A 69 16.85 23.99 2.84
C GLY A 69 17.97 24.93 3.24
N SER A 70 18.01 26.10 2.59
CA SER A 70 19.06 27.11 2.69
C SER A 70 19.51 27.40 4.12
N ALA A 71 20.83 27.41 4.32
CA ALA A 71 21.42 28.04 5.49
C ALA A 71 20.99 29.50 5.55
N VAL A 72 20.15 29.84 6.53
CA VAL A 72 19.83 31.24 6.87
C VAL A 72 21.01 31.76 7.65
N THR A 73 21.91 32.50 6.98
CA THR A 73 22.81 33.43 7.67
C THR A 73 22.05 34.73 7.91
N ALA A 74 21.82 35.05 9.18
CA ALA A 74 21.45 36.38 9.67
C ALA A 74 22.61 36.92 10.51
#